data_AF-A0A9D1QKV2-F1
#
_entry.id   AF-A0A9D1QKV2-F1
#
_cell.length_a   1.000
_cell.length_b   1.000
_cell.length_c   1.000
_cell.angle_alpha   90.00
_cell.angle_beta   90.00
_cell.angle_gamma   90.00
#
_symmetry.space_group_name_H-M   'P 1'
#
loop_
_entity.id
_entity.type
_entity.pdbx_description
1 polymer ?
#
loop_
_entity_poly.entity_id
_entity_poly.type
_entity_poly.pdbx_seq_one_letter_code
_entity_poly.pdbx_strand_id
1 'polypeptide(L)'
;MSAPKGIVTNMKKATMELLVLSLLRIRPMHAYEVLPLIHEKGGDICMIQQPYNIFNRLQESGYLAVTARRGDVDTRRRQYYSITDEGCRYYEQIRKEYEQFLSGAKAILDFSDEEHDHPSDR
;
A
#
# COMPACT_ATOMS: atom_id res chain seq x y z
N MET A 1 -17.95 13.43 11.94
CA MET A 1 -16.72 14.26 11.82
C MET A 1 -15.94 13.76 10.61
N SER A 2 -15.67 14.59 9.61
CA SER A 2 -14.87 14.17 8.45
C SER A 2 -13.40 14.23 8.85
N ALA A 3 -12.69 13.10 8.77
CA ALA A 3 -11.25 13.06 9.03
C ALA A 3 -10.52 14.15 8.22
N PRO A 4 -9.45 14.76 8.74
CA PRO A 4 -8.66 15.74 7.99
C PRO A 4 -8.22 15.12 6.64
N LYS A 5 -8.86 15.58 5.56
CA LYS A 5 -8.81 14.91 4.25
C LYS A 5 -7.41 14.92 3.64
N GLY A 6 -6.54 15.85 4.05
CA GLY A 6 -5.19 16.03 3.48
C GLY A 6 -4.23 14.87 3.79
N ILE A 7 -3.96 14.61 5.07
CA ILE A 7 -2.95 13.62 5.47
C ILE A 7 -3.33 12.21 5.02
N VAL A 8 -4.59 11.80 5.24
CA VAL A 8 -5.08 10.48 4.85
C VAL A 8 -5.02 10.28 3.34
N THR A 9 -5.36 11.30 2.54
CA THR A 9 -5.30 11.19 1.08
C THR A 9 -3.86 11.02 0.59
N ASN A 10 -2.91 11.74 1.18
CA ASN A 10 -1.50 11.62 0.81
C ASN A 10 -0.91 10.28 1.26
N MET A 11 -1.24 9.83 2.47
CA MET A 11 -0.81 8.52 2.97
C MET A 11 -1.35 7.39 2.10
N LYS A 12 -2.64 7.43 1.73
CA LYS A 12 -3.24 6.44 0.81
C LYS A 12 -2.47 6.33 -0.50
N LYS A 13 -2.06 7.46 -1.09
CA LYS A 13 -1.25 7.46 -2.32
C LYS A 13 0.16 6.89 -2.07
N ALA A 14 0.78 7.28 -0.97
CA ALA A 14 2.14 6.86 -0.62
C ALA A 14 2.24 5.37 -0.26
N THR A 15 1.19 4.78 0.33
CA THR A 15 1.24 3.40 0.83
C THR A 15 0.61 2.38 -0.12
N MET A 16 -0.12 2.79 -1.16
CA MET A 16 -0.85 1.83 -2.00
C MET A 16 0.08 0.82 -2.68
N GLU A 17 1.25 1.24 -3.15
CA GLU A 17 2.24 0.36 -3.77
C GLU A 17 2.73 -0.69 -2.76
N LEU A 18 3.06 -0.27 -1.54
CA LEU A 18 3.42 -1.16 -0.44
C LEU A 18 2.33 -2.19 -0.16
N LEU A 19 1.07 -1.76 -0.08
CA LEU A 19 -0.06 -2.66 0.20
C LEU A 19 -0.29 -3.66 -0.95
N VAL A 20 -0.29 -3.22 -2.21
CA VAL A 20 -0.47 -4.09 -3.38
C VAL A 20 0.65 -5.13 -3.44
N LEU A 21 1.91 -4.71 -3.33
CA LEU A 21 3.06 -5.62 -3.36
C LEU A 21 3.02 -6.60 -2.18
N SER A 22 2.60 -6.17 -1.00
CA SER A 22 2.46 -7.07 0.17
C SER A 22 1.50 -8.23 -0.10
N LEU A 23 0.38 -7.98 -0.78
CA LEU A 23 -0.62 -8.99 -1.08
C LEU A 23 -0.17 -9.90 -2.22
N LEU A 24 0.45 -9.34 -3.26
CA LEU A 24 0.97 -10.11 -4.39
C LEU A 24 2.19 -10.98 -4.03
N ARG A 25 2.87 -10.68 -2.92
CA ARG A 25 3.90 -11.55 -2.33
C ARG A 25 3.33 -12.83 -1.71
N ILE A 26 2.08 -12.82 -1.24
CA ILE A 26 1.42 -14.01 -0.70
C ILE A 26 1.14 -15.01 -1.83
N ARG A 27 0.57 -14.51 -2.93
CA ARG A 27 0.27 -15.29 -4.13
C ARG A 27 -0.04 -14.36 -5.30
N PRO A 28 0.02 -14.85 -6.55
CA PRO A 28 -0.55 -14.15 -7.69
C PRO A 28 -2.05 -13.86 -7.48
N MET A 29 -2.50 -12.66 -7.84
CA MET A 29 -3.90 -12.23 -7.71
C MET A 29 -4.35 -11.39 -8.91
N HIS A 30 -5.64 -11.45 -9.21
CA HIS A 30 -6.29 -10.50 -10.10
C HIS A 30 -6.46 -9.14 -9.39
N ALA A 31 -6.42 -8.02 -10.12
CA ALA A 31 -6.59 -6.68 -9.52
C ALA A 31 -7.92 -6.56 -8.73
N TYR A 32 -9.01 -7.17 -9.24
CA TYR A 32 -10.30 -7.28 -8.55
C TYR A 32 -10.27 -8.10 -7.24
N GLU A 33 -9.26 -8.94 -7.01
CA GLU A 33 -9.10 -9.64 -5.71
C GLU A 33 -8.32 -8.78 -4.71
N VAL A 34 -7.35 -7.99 -5.19
CA VAL A 34 -6.45 -7.21 -4.33
C VAL A 34 -7.20 -6.10 -3.59
N LEU A 35 -8.04 -5.34 -4.29
CA LEU A 35 -8.69 -4.16 -3.71
C LEU A 35 -9.73 -4.48 -2.64
N PRO A 36 -10.62 -5.48 -2.84
CA PRO A 36 -11.51 -5.91 -1.77
C PRO A 36 -10.72 -6.43 -0.56
N LEU A 37 -9.58 -7.09 -0.77
CA LEU A 37 -8.76 -7.58 0.35
C LEU A 37 -8.11 -6.43 1.13
N ILE A 38 -7.66 -5.36 0.45
CA ILE A 38 -7.19 -4.13 1.12
C ILE A 38 -8.31 -3.50 1.95
N HIS A 39 -9.53 -3.45 1.40
CA HIS A 39 -10.69 -2.95 2.12
C HIS A 39 -11.02 -3.80 3.35
N GLU A 40 -11.07 -5.12 3.17
CA GLU A 40 -11.42 -6.08 4.21
C GLU A 40 -10.43 -6.03 5.38
N LYS A 41 -9.13 -5.89 5.10
CA LYS A 41 -8.08 -5.90 6.13
C LYS A 41 -7.75 -4.51 6.69
N GLY A 42 -7.82 -3.47 5.87
CA GLY A 42 -7.41 -2.10 6.22
C GLY A 42 -8.54 -1.10 6.41
N GLY A 43 -9.78 -1.46 6.08
CA GLY A 43 -10.95 -0.59 6.14
C GLY A 43 -10.93 0.55 5.11
N ASP A 44 -11.91 1.47 5.24
CA ASP A 44 -12.11 2.59 4.29
C ASP A 44 -10.94 3.57 4.24
N ILE A 45 -10.13 3.62 5.30
CA ILE A 45 -8.95 4.49 5.40
C ILE A 45 -7.81 4.05 4.48
N CYS A 46 -7.83 2.83 3.94
CA CYS A 46 -6.85 2.35 2.97
C CYS A 46 -7.34 2.42 1.50
N MET A 47 -8.61 2.76 1.27
CA MET A 47 -9.21 2.72 -0.07
C MET A 47 -8.87 3.93 -0.94
N ILE A 48 -8.54 3.69 -2.22
CA ILE A 48 -8.27 4.73 -3.23
C ILE A 48 -9.27 4.69 -4.40
N GLN A 49 -9.46 5.84 -5.04
CA GLN A 49 -10.44 6.01 -6.13
C GLN A 49 -9.96 5.47 -7.49
N GLN A 50 -8.64 5.44 -7.75
CA GLN A 50 -8.07 5.02 -9.06
C GLN A 50 -6.97 3.95 -8.89
N PRO A 51 -7.35 2.72 -8.50
CA PRO A 51 -6.38 1.68 -8.16
C PRO A 51 -5.61 1.11 -9.36
N TYR A 52 -6.18 1.14 -10.56
CA TYR A 52 -5.56 0.56 -11.76
C TYR A 52 -4.27 1.24 -12.18
N ASN A 53 -4.12 2.54 -11.91
CA ASN A 53 -2.89 3.28 -12.21
C ASN A 53 -1.68 2.73 -11.43
N ILE A 54 -1.91 2.15 -10.25
CA ILE A 54 -0.85 1.53 -9.44
C ILE A 54 -0.35 0.24 -10.09
N PHE A 55 -1.27 -0.62 -10.54
CA PHE A 55 -0.88 -1.86 -11.23
C PHE A 55 -0.09 -1.59 -12.51
N ASN A 56 -0.54 -0.62 -13.32
CA ASN A 56 0.17 -0.22 -14.54
C ASN A 56 1.58 0.30 -14.23
N ARG A 57 1.72 1.22 -13.27
CA ARG A 57 3.03 1.76 -12.88
C ARG A 57 3.98 0.69 -12.34
N LEU A 58 3.50 -0.20 -11.48
CA LEU A 58 4.31 -1.29 -10.92
C LEU A 58 4.73 -2.29 -12.00
N GLN A 59 3.87 -2.55 -12.99
CA GLN A 59 4.20 -3.39 -14.14
C GLN A 59 5.22 -2.72 -15.07
N GLU A 60 5.01 -1.45 -15.43
CA GLU A 60 5.93 -0.66 -16.26
C GLU A 60 7.32 -0.52 -15.61
N SER A 61 7.37 -0.51 -14.27
CA SER A 61 8.61 -0.48 -13.49
C SER A 61 9.25 -1.87 -13.30
N GLY A 62 8.69 -2.94 -13.88
CA GLY A 62 9.25 -4.30 -13.77
C GLY A 62 8.97 -5.01 -12.42
N TYR A 63 8.24 -4.37 -11.50
CA TYR A 63 7.94 -4.93 -10.18
C TYR A 63 6.84 -6.00 -10.20
N LEU A 64 5.99 -5.98 -11.23
CA LEU A 64 4.95 -6.99 -11.45
C LEU A 64 5.10 -7.67 -12.80
N ALA A 65 4.89 -8.98 -12.83
CA ALA A 65 4.69 -9.77 -14.03
C ALA A 65 3.20 -10.09 -14.22
N VAL A 66 2.74 -10.07 -15.47
CA VAL A 66 1.35 -10.41 -15.83
C VAL A 66 1.31 -11.77 -16.50
N THR A 67 0.42 -12.63 -16.02
CA THR A 67 0.16 -13.93 -16.63
C THR A 67 -1.30 -14.03 -17.06
N ALA A 68 -1.54 -14.50 -18.29
CA ALA A 68 -2.86 -14.94 -18.73
C ALA A 68 -3.03 -16.43 -18.43
N ARG A 69 -4.17 -16.86 -17.87
CA ARG A 69 -4.47 -18.29 -17.74
C ARG A 69 -4.93 -18.85 -19.09
N ARG A 70 -4.38 -19.99 -19.51
CA ARG A 70 -4.80 -20.69 -20.73
C ARG A 70 -6.25 -21.17 -20.58
N GLY A 71 -7.10 -20.81 -21.54
CA GLY A 71 -8.52 -21.17 -21.58
C GLY A 71 -9.49 -19.98 -21.62
N ASP A 72 -8.98 -18.76 -21.49
CA ASP A 72 -9.81 -17.57 -21.38
C ASP A 72 -10.07 -16.92 -22.74
N VAL A 73 -11.33 -16.99 -23.19
CA VAL A 73 -11.83 -16.39 -24.45
C VAL A 73 -11.71 -14.85 -24.46
N ASP A 74 -11.56 -14.23 -23.29
CA ASP A 74 -11.38 -12.78 -23.12
C ASP A 74 -10.17 -12.50 -22.20
N THR A 75 -8.99 -12.46 -22.80
CA THR A 75 -7.69 -12.28 -22.13
C THR A 75 -7.56 -10.95 -21.37
N ARG A 76 -8.38 -9.91 -21.67
CA ARG A 76 -8.35 -8.64 -20.94
C ARG A 76 -9.00 -8.74 -19.55
N ARG A 77 -9.87 -9.73 -19.32
CA ARG A 77 -10.67 -9.82 -18.07
C ARG A 77 -10.07 -10.71 -16.97
N ARG A 78 -8.95 -11.39 -17.23
CA ARG A 78 -8.38 -12.39 -16.32
C ARG A 78 -6.85 -12.29 -16.17
N GLN A 79 -6.33 -11.07 -16.20
CA GLN A 79 -4.89 -10.83 -15.96
C GLN A 79 -4.56 -11.05 -14.48
N TYR A 80 -3.65 -11.98 -14.21
CA TYR A 80 -3.11 -12.20 -12.87
C TYR A 80 -1.76 -11.51 -12.74
N TYR A 81 -1.60 -10.75 -11.67
CA TYR A 81 -0.35 -10.09 -11.32
C TYR A 81 0.42 -10.97 -10.35
N SER A 82 1.72 -11.09 -10.57
CA SER A 82 2.66 -11.71 -9.64
C SER A 82 3.78 -10.72 -9.35
N ILE A 83 4.26 -10.67 -8.11
CA ILE A 83 5.45 -9.88 -7.79
C ILE A 83 6.70 -10.52 -8.42
N THR A 84 7.59 -9.71 -8.99
CA THR A 84 8.89 -10.17 -9.50
C THR A 84 9.93 -10.15 -8.39
N ASP A 85 11.12 -10.71 -8.64
CA ASP A 85 12.24 -10.60 -7.70
C ASP A 85 12.65 -9.14 -7.45
N GLU A 86 12.60 -8.31 -8.50
CA GLU A 86 12.84 -6.87 -8.39
C GLU A 86 11.75 -6.18 -7.57
N GLY A 87 10.48 -6.54 -7.81
CA GLY A 87 9.36 -6.07 -7.00
C GLY A 87 9.45 -6.47 -5.53
N CYS A 88 9.95 -7.67 -5.23
CA CYS A 88 10.21 -8.11 -3.85
C CYS A 88 11.27 -7.25 -3.16
N ARG A 89 12.39 -6.95 -3.84
CA ARG A 89 13.43 -6.05 -3.30
C ARG A 89 12.90 -4.65 -3.08
N TYR A 90 12.15 -4.12 -4.06
CA TYR A 90 11.51 -2.82 -3.95
C TYR A 90 10.53 -2.77 -2.77
N TYR A 91 9.69 -3.80 -2.61
CA TYR A 91 8.79 -3.95 -1.46
C TYR A 91 9.51 -3.89 -0.13
N GLU A 92 10.62 -4.61 0.03
CA GLU A 92 11.41 -4.60 1.27
C GLU A 92 11.97 -3.21 1.59
N GLN A 93 12.43 -2.48 0.56
CA GLN A 93 12.92 -1.11 0.70
C GLN A 93 11.83 -0.16 1.18
N ILE A 94 10.69 -0.09 0.47
CA ILE A 94 9.62 0.84 0.82
C ILE A 94 8.93 0.46 2.14
N ARG A 95 8.90 -0.82 2.49
CA ARG A 95 8.42 -1.29 3.79
C ARG A 95 9.29 -0.74 4.91
N LYS A 96 10.61 -0.87 4.77
CA LYS A 96 11.57 -0.37 5.76
C LYS A 96 11.45 1.14 5.94
N GLU A 97 11.38 1.90 4.85
CA GLU A 97 11.18 3.35 4.88
C GLU A 97 9.88 3.73 5.59
N TYR A 98 8.78 3.03 5.30
CA TYR A 98 7.49 3.23 5.93
C TYR A 98 7.53 2.97 7.45
N GLU A 99 8.09 1.83 7.86
CA GLU A 99 8.21 1.47 9.28
C GLU A 99 9.10 2.46 10.05
N GLN A 100 10.21 2.90 9.46
CA GLN A 100 11.10 3.90 10.04
C GLN A 100 10.40 5.26 10.20
N PHE A 101 9.69 5.72 9.17
CA PHE A 101 8.94 6.98 9.24
C PHE A 101 7.87 6.95 10.33
N LEU A 102 7.06 5.87 10.39
CA LEU A 102 6.04 5.73 11.41
C LEU A 102 6.63 5.71 12.83
N SER A 103 7.74 5.00 13.02
CA SER A 103 8.42 4.95 14.32
C SER A 103 8.92 6.33 14.73
N GLY A 104 9.55 7.08 13.82
CA GLY A 104 10.05 8.43 14.12
C GLY A 104 8.93 9.42 14.40
N ALA A 105 7.85 9.40 13.60
CA ALA A 105 6.68 10.24 13.82
C ALA A 105 6.01 9.94 15.16
N LYS A 106 5.84 8.65 15.50
CA LYS A 106 5.27 8.25 16.79
C LYS A 106 6.11 8.73 17.97
N ALA A 107 7.44 8.58 17.91
CA ALA A 107 8.32 9.04 18.98
C ALA A 107 8.18 10.56 19.26
N ILE A 108 8.02 11.37 18.21
CA ILE A 108 7.80 12.82 18.35
C ILE A 108 6.42 13.13 18.95
N LEU A 109 5.38 12.42 18.51
CA LEU A 109 4.03 12.59 19.04
C LEU A 109 3.96 12.21 20.52
N ASP A 110 4.53 11.06 20.89
CA ASP A 110 4.58 10.59 22.27
C ASP A 110 5.31 11.62 23.17
N PHE A 111 6.47 12.11 22.72
CA PHE A 111 7.21 13.18 23.42
C PHE A 111 6.39 14.48 23.55
N SER A 112 5.69 14.88 22.49
CA SER A 112 4.85 16.09 22.50
C SER A 112 3.67 15.97 23.46
N ASP A 113 3.06 14.80 23.55
CA ASP A 113 1.93 14.53 24.44
C ASP A 113 2.41 14.53 25.91
N GLU A 114 3.57 13.91 26.18
CA GLU A 114 4.19 13.90 27.51
C GLU A 114 4.51 15.33 28.02
N GLU A 115 5.12 16.18 27.18
CA GLU A 115 5.42 17.57 27.55
C GLU A 115 4.17 18.46 27.69
N HIS A 116 3.07 18.14 26.99
CA HIS A 116 1.81 18.88 27.10
C HIS A 116 1.04 18.53 28.37
N ASP A 117 0.96 17.23 28.71
CA ASP A 117 0.22 16.74 29.86
C ASP A 117 1.01 16.91 31.18
N HIS A 118 2.34 17.00 31.08
CA HIS A 118 3.24 17.29 32.19
C HIS A 118 4.19 18.43 31.79
N PRO A 119 3.71 19.69 31.77
CA PRO A 119 4.60 20.81 31.54
C PRO A 119 5.65 20.77 32.64
N SER A 120 6.90 20.45 32.27
CA SER A 120 8.01 20.52 33.20
C SER A 120 8.00 21.92 33.80
N ASP A 121 7.97 22.04 35.14
CA ASP A 121 8.12 23.32 35.84
C ASP A 121 9.43 23.96 35.35
N ARG A 122 9.32 24.85 34.36
CA ARG A 122 10.40 25.65 33.78
C ARG A 122 9.93 27.08 33.66
#